data_AF-A0A1V2PXY1-F1
#
_entry.id   AF-A0A1V2PXY1-F1
#
_cell.length_a   1.000
_cell.length_b   1.000
_cell.length_c   1.000
_cell.angle_alpha   90.00
_cell.angle_beta   90.00
_cell.angle_gamma   90.00
#
_symmetry.space_group_name_H-M   'P 1'
#
loop_
_entity.id
_entity.type
_entity.pdbx_description
1 polymer ?
#
loop_
_entity_poly.entity_id
_entity_poly.type
_entity_poly.pdbx_seq_one_letter_code
_entity_poly.pdbx_strand_id
1 'polypeptide(L)'
;MYQTPPQYSPVMPYETPRPPRHRLPLFLLPPVLFGVLFFGGSYLLTPEPDVEMQSGFAAPPSATAVEAGVNPGSPERIGLRQAPGAAPGSVLVRVAADGREVPVGATSFHGARLAAVEVGSRVDRALVGPDGTTAVAVGDLFATARSDGRVIPLDVGETDFFGS
;
A
#
# COMPACT_ATOMS: atom_id res chain seq x y z
N MET A 1 -11.31 -10.32 -72.02
CA MET A 1 -10.22 -9.33 -71.87
C MET A 1 -9.52 -9.63 -70.55
N TYR A 2 -8.27 -10.10 -70.58
CA TYR A 2 -7.53 -10.38 -69.35
C TYR A 2 -6.86 -9.09 -68.88
N GLN A 3 -7.27 -8.63 -67.70
CA GLN A 3 -6.73 -7.44 -67.06
C GLN A 3 -5.41 -7.83 -66.39
N THR A 4 -4.29 -7.31 -66.88
CA THR A 4 -2.99 -7.52 -66.26
C THR A 4 -2.96 -6.84 -64.90
N PRO A 5 -2.53 -7.56 -63.84
CA PRO A 5 -2.48 -6.99 -62.50
C PRO A 5 -1.45 -5.84 -62.43
N PRO A 6 -1.73 -4.80 -61.63
CA PRO A 6 -0.87 -3.63 -61.53
C PRO A 6 0.51 -4.01 -61.01
N GLN A 7 1.54 -3.57 -61.72
CA GLN A 7 2.94 -3.79 -61.37
C GLN A 7 3.33 -2.79 -60.28
N TYR A 8 3.57 -3.26 -59.06
CA TYR A 8 4.00 -2.40 -57.96
C TYR A 8 5.47 -2.01 -58.11
N SER A 9 5.76 -0.73 -57.90
CA SER A 9 7.14 -0.23 -57.82
C SER A 9 7.78 -0.66 -56.50
N PRO A 10 9.05 -1.12 -56.51
CA PRO A 10 9.75 -1.56 -55.31
C PRO A 10 9.84 -0.42 -54.29
N VAL A 11 9.42 -0.69 -53.06
CA VAL A 11 9.50 0.24 -51.93
C VAL A 11 10.98 0.49 -51.62
N MET A 12 11.41 1.75 -51.68
CA MET A 12 12.77 2.14 -51.33
C MET A 12 13.04 1.77 -49.85
N PRO A 13 14.20 1.18 -49.52
CA PRO A 13 14.56 0.86 -48.14
C PRO A 13 14.50 2.12 -47.29
N TYR A 14 13.77 2.07 -46.17
CA TYR A 14 13.72 3.17 -45.22
C TYR A 14 15.14 3.46 -44.71
N GLU A 15 15.64 4.66 -45.02
CA GLU A 15 16.89 5.15 -44.47
C GLU A 15 16.66 5.38 -42.97
N THR A 16 17.30 4.57 -42.13
CA THR A 16 17.19 4.70 -40.68
C THR A 16 18.03 5.91 -40.24
N PRO A 17 17.45 6.89 -39.53
CA PRO A 17 18.18 8.04 -39.04
C PRO A 17 19.38 7.60 -38.21
N ARG A 18 20.60 8.02 -38.61
CA ARG A 18 21.80 7.70 -37.84
C ARG A 18 21.76 8.48 -36.52
N PRO A 19 21.97 7.82 -35.37
CA PRO A 19 21.94 8.50 -34.08
C PRO A 19 23.09 9.51 -33.98
N PRO A 20 22.84 10.71 -33.42
CA PRO A 20 23.87 11.72 -33.23
C PRO A 20 24.95 11.20 -32.28
N ARG A 21 26.22 11.31 -32.69
CA ARG A 21 27.38 11.01 -31.83
C ARG A 21 27.56 12.15 -30.83
N HIS A 22 27.02 11.99 -29.63
CA HIS A 22 27.26 12.92 -28.52
C HIS A 22 28.71 12.82 -28.06
N ARG A 23 29.56 13.74 -28.55
CA ARG A 23 30.86 14.00 -27.91
C ARG A 23 30.58 14.85 -26.67
N LEU A 24 30.61 14.22 -25.50
CA LEU A 24 30.57 14.94 -24.24
C LEU A 24 31.75 15.94 -24.24
N PRO A 25 31.48 17.23 -24.00
CA PRO A 25 32.54 18.22 -24.00
C PRO A 25 33.53 17.89 -22.89
N LEU A 26 34.80 17.69 -23.26
CA LEU A 26 35.87 17.29 -22.36
C LEU A 26 36.07 18.27 -21.18
N PHE A 27 35.63 19.53 -21.35
CA PHE A 27 35.69 20.55 -20.30
C PHE A 27 34.72 20.31 -19.12
N LEU A 28 33.70 19.45 -19.27
CA LEU A 28 32.81 19.07 -18.17
C LEU A 28 33.38 17.94 -17.30
N LEU A 29 34.48 17.31 -17.72
CA LEU A 29 35.07 16.19 -16.98
C LEU A 29 35.57 16.59 -15.58
N PRO A 30 36.28 17.73 -15.39
CA PRO A 30 36.75 18.13 -14.06
C PRO A 30 35.63 18.36 -13.02
N PRO A 31 34.56 19.13 -13.29
CA PRO A 31 33.49 19.33 -12.30
C PRO A 31 32.68 18.06 -12.04
N VAL A 32 32.47 17.20 -13.05
CA VAL A 32 31.78 15.91 -12.86
C VAL A 32 32.62 14.98 -11.98
N LEU A 33 33.92 14.89 -12.24
CA LEU A 33 34.84 14.09 -11.42
C LEU A 33 34.87 14.61 -9.98
N PHE A 34 34.92 15.94 -9.80
CA PHE A 34 34.85 16.56 -8.48
C PHE A 34 33.55 16.20 -7.74
N GLY A 35 32.40 16.28 -8.42
CA GLY A 35 31.12 15.88 -7.85
C GLY A 35 31.09 14.41 -7.44
N VAL A 36 31.57 13.51 -8.30
CA VAL A 36 31.63 12.07 -7.97
C VAL A 36 32.58 11.80 -6.81
N LEU A 37 33.74 12.45 -6.76
CA LEU A 37 34.69 12.24 -5.67
C LEU A 37 34.17 12.80 -4.34
N PHE A 38 33.58 13.99 -4.38
CA PHE A 38 33.14 14.69 -3.17
C PHE A 38 31.85 14.10 -2.60
N PHE A 39 30.87 13.79 -3.45
CA PHE A 39 29.60 13.21 -3.02
C PHE A 39 29.64 11.68 -2.95
N GLY A 40 30.39 11.00 -3.82
CA GLY A 40 30.51 9.54 -3.80
C GLY A 40 31.55 9.04 -2.79
N GLY A 41 32.69 9.74 -2.69
CA GLY A 41 33.75 9.40 -1.74
C GLY A 41 33.37 9.67 -0.28
N SER A 42 32.48 10.65 -0.02
CA SER A 42 31.99 10.92 1.34
C SER A 42 31.24 9.73 1.95
N TYR A 43 30.59 8.88 1.14
CA TYR A 43 29.92 7.67 1.63
C TYR A 43 30.90 6.55 2.00
N LEU A 44 32.13 6.55 1.46
CA LEU A 44 33.14 5.54 1.78
C LEU A 44 33.94 5.88 3.03
N LEU A 45 34.06 7.18 3.36
CA LEU A 45 34.82 7.66 4.51
C LEU A 45 33.96 7.93 5.74
N THR A 46 32.64 8.04 5.57
CA THR A 46 31.72 8.13 6.70
C THR A 46 31.40 6.69 7.10
N PRO A 47 31.94 6.16 8.22
CA PRO A 47 31.39 4.92 8.78
C PRO A 47 29.88 5.13 8.89
N GLU A 48 29.08 4.13 8.50
CA GLU A 48 27.62 4.17 8.63
C GLU A 48 27.33 4.87 9.95
N PRO A 49 26.75 6.09 9.94
CA PRO A 49 26.42 6.71 11.20
C PRO A 49 25.54 5.68 11.90
N ASP A 50 25.85 5.35 13.15
CA ASP A 50 24.94 4.58 13.97
C ASP A 50 23.67 5.44 14.05
N VAL A 51 22.80 5.28 13.05
CA VAL A 51 21.48 5.86 13.01
C VAL A 51 20.72 5.00 13.98
N GLU A 52 20.92 5.28 15.26
CA GLU A 52 19.86 5.10 16.23
C GLU A 52 18.67 5.84 15.62
N MET A 53 17.75 5.09 15.03
CA MET A 53 16.49 5.64 14.55
C MET A 53 15.80 6.17 15.80
N GLN A 54 16.08 7.42 16.14
CA GLN A 54 15.28 8.16 17.09
C GLN A 54 13.94 8.29 16.37
N SER A 55 13.00 7.44 16.77
CA SER A 55 11.62 7.36 16.30
C SER A 55 10.84 8.62 16.72
N GLY A 56 11.39 9.79 16.43
CA GLY A 56 10.83 11.09 16.71
C GLY A 56 10.10 11.59 15.47
N PHE A 57 8.76 11.64 15.58
CA PHE A 57 7.84 12.21 14.59
C PHE A 57 7.54 11.36 13.35
N ALA A 58 7.38 10.04 13.51
CA ALA A 58 6.35 9.39 12.72
C ALA A 58 5.02 10.04 13.10
N ALA A 59 4.29 10.61 12.14
CA ALA A 59 2.90 10.99 12.38
C ALA A 59 2.21 9.80 13.07
N PRO A 60 1.45 10.01 14.15
CA PRO A 60 0.80 8.92 14.84
C PRO A 60 0.05 8.07 13.82
N PRO A 61 0.13 6.73 13.87
CA PRO A 61 -0.56 5.87 12.93
C PRO A 61 -2.03 6.29 12.88
N SER A 62 -2.45 6.83 11.72
CA SER A 62 -3.82 7.31 11.54
C SER A 62 -4.67 6.12 11.13
N ALA A 63 -5.57 5.70 12.02
CA ALA A 63 -6.60 4.73 11.69
C ALA A 63 -7.79 5.43 11.04
N THR A 64 -8.11 5.06 9.80
CA THR A 64 -9.37 5.45 9.17
C THR A 64 -10.33 4.28 9.32
N ALA A 65 -11.38 4.45 10.13
CA ALA A 65 -12.45 3.47 10.25
C ALA A 65 -13.56 3.81 9.24
N VAL A 66 -14.11 2.78 8.60
CA VAL A 66 -15.30 2.90 7.75
C VAL A 66 -16.35 1.95 8.28
N GLU A 67 -17.49 2.49 8.66
CA GLU A 67 -18.65 1.71 9.08
C GLU A 67 -19.40 1.23 7.83
N ALA A 68 -19.62 -0.08 7.75
CA ALA A 68 -20.44 -0.69 6.70
C ALA A 68 -21.62 -1.41 7.36
N GLY A 69 -22.82 -0.83 7.22
CA GLY A 69 -24.05 -1.46 7.69
C GLY A 69 -24.36 -2.74 6.92
N VAL A 70 -24.61 -3.81 7.66
CA VAL A 70 -25.20 -5.06 7.16
C VAL A 70 -26.63 -5.14 7.67
N ASN A 71 -27.57 -5.50 6.80
CA ASN A 71 -28.96 -5.62 7.20
C ASN A 71 -29.13 -6.86 8.09
N PRO A 72 -29.57 -6.72 9.36
CA PRO A 72 -29.77 -7.86 10.25
C PRO A 72 -30.84 -8.80 9.67
N GLY A 73 -30.44 -10.03 9.35
CA GLY A 73 -31.28 -11.04 8.69
C GLY A 73 -30.95 -11.27 7.21
N SER A 74 -30.10 -10.44 6.62
CA SER A 74 -29.51 -10.73 5.31
C SER A 74 -28.32 -11.69 5.45
N PRO A 75 -28.16 -12.69 4.57
CA PRO A 75 -26.96 -13.52 4.51
C PRO A 75 -25.73 -12.78 3.97
N GLU A 76 -25.86 -11.48 3.64
CA GLU A 76 -24.75 -10.64 3.20
C GLU A 76 -23.64 -10.54 4.24
N ARG A 77 -22.39 -10.56 3.77
CA ARG A 77 -21.19 -10.39 4.60
C ARG A 77 -20.32 -9.29 4.03
N ILE A 78 -19.60 -8.57 4.88
CA ILE A 78 -18.54 -7.66 4.42
C ILE A 78 -17.23 -8.42 4.40
N GLY A 79 -16.51 -8.30 3.29
CA GLY A 79 -15.18 -8.86 3.09
C GLY A 79 -14.20 -7.77 2.69
N LEU A 80 -12.92 -8.07 2.88
CA LEU A 80 -11.82 -7.29 2.33
C LEU A 80 -11.24 -8.06 1.15
N ARG A 81 -11.02 -7.39 0.01
CA ARG A 81 -10.47 -7.97 -1.22
C ARG A 81 -9.32 -7.14 -1.75
N GLN A 82 -8.38 -7.76 -2.42
CA GLN A 82 -7.33 -7.02 -3.11
C GLN A 82 -7.94 -6.05 -4.12
N ALA A 83 -7.42 -4.82 -4.18
CA ALA A 83 -7.92 -3.85 -5.15
C ALA A 83 -7.70 -4.37 -6.60
N PRO A 84 -8.68 -4.17 -7.50
CA PRO A 84 -8.59 -4.66 -8.87
C PRO A 84 -7.48 -3.94 -9.65
N GLY A 85 -6.98 -4.58 -10.71
CA GLY A 85 -6.03 -3.95 -11.64
C GLY A 85 -4.63 -3.73 -11.06
N ALA A 86 -4.20 -4.57 -10.11
CA ALA A 86 -2.91 -4.45 -9.42
C ALA A 86 -2.71 -3.14 -8.64
N ALA A 87 -3.79 -2.41 -8.35
CA ALA A 87 -3.73 -1.28 -7.45
C ALA A 87 -3.27 -1.76 -6.05
N PRO A 88 -2.34 -1.05 -5.39
CA PRO A 88 -1.92 -1.42 -4.05
C PRO A 88 -3.06 -1.22 -3.05
N GLY A 89 -3.14 -2.12 -2.06
CA GLY A 89 -4.15 -2.10 -1.00
C GLY A 89 -5.36 -3.01 -1.25
N SER A 90 -6.39 -2.83 -0.43
CA SER A 90 -7.58 -3.66 -0.42
C SER A 90 -8.85 -2.81 -0.43
N VAL A 91 -9.93 -3.32 -1.00
CA VAL A 91 -11.25 -2.68 -1.06
C VAL A 91 -12.26 -3.49 -0.24
N LEU A 92 -13.22 -2.78 0.36
CA LEU A 92 -14.35 -3.41 1.02
C LEU A 92 -15.33 -3.93 -0.04
N VAL A 93 -15.75 -5.18 0.11
CA VAL A 93 -16.78 -5.80 -0.73
C VAL A 93 -17.91 -6.32 0.13
N ARG A 94 -19.13 -6.24 -0.39
CA ARG A 94 -20.31 -6.91 0.11
C ARG A 94 -20.44 -8.22 -0.65
N VAL A 95 -20.36 -9.32 0.08
CA VAL A 95 -20.51 -10.68 -0.43
C VAL A 95 -21.94 -11.10 -0.19
N ALA A 96 -22.71 -11.27 -1.26
CA ALA A 96 -24.09 -11.74 -1.20
C ALA A 96 -24.15 -13.25 -0.88
N ALA A 97 -25.36 -13.76 -0.61
CA ALA A 97 -25.59 -15.18 -0.29
C ALA A 97 -25.12 -16.14 -1.39
N ASP A 98 -25.19 -15.68 -2.64
CA ASP A 98 -24.77 -16.41 -3.84
C ASP A 98 -23.27 -16.31 -4.12
N GLY A 99 -22.51 -15.64 -3.23
CA GLY A 99 -21.08 -15.40 -3.38
C GLY A 99 -20.73 -14.22 -4.28
N ARG A 100 -21.71 -13.50 -4.83
CA ARG A 100 -21.44 -12.32 -5.65
C ARG A 100 -20.83 -11.21 -4.81
N GLU A 101 -19.70 -10.69 -5.26
CA GLU A 101 -18.99 -9.61 -4.59
C GLU A 101 -19.32 -8.26 -5.24
N VAL A 102 -19.75 -7.30 -4.43
CA VAL A 102 -20.06 -5.93 -4.86
C VAL A 102 -19.21 -4.96 -4.05
N PRO A 103 -18.36 -4.12 -4.66
CA PRO A 103 -17.55 -3.16 -3.91
C PRO A 103 -18.45 -2.18 -3.13
N VAL A 104 -18.09 -1.92 -1.87
CA VAL A 104 -18.80 -1.02 -0.95
C VAL A 104 -18.37 0.45 -1.14
N GLY A 105 -17.39 0.69 -2.02
CA GLY A 105 -16.89 2.01 -2.39
C GLY A 105 -15.70 1.92 -3.32
N ALA A 106 -15.06 3.06 -3.60
CA ALA A 106 -13.85 3.16 -4.43
C ALA A 106 -12.55 3.31 -3.63
N THR A 107 -12.64 3.41 -2.29
CA THR A 107 -11.48 3.61 -1.42
C THR A 107 -10.65 2.34 -1.31
N SER A 108 -9.36 2.45 -1.61
CA SER A 108 -8.37 1.41 -1.31
C SER A 108 -7.73 1.68 0.05
N PHE A 109 -7.58 0.62 0.84
CA PHE A 109 -6.97 0.66 2.16
C PHE A 109 -5.66 -0.13 2.16
N HIS A 110 -4.56 0.51 2.52
CA HIS A 110 -3.25 -0.12 2.60
C HIS A 110 -3.07 -0.80 3.97
N GLY A 111 -2.77 -2.10 3.97
CA GLY A 111 -2.55 -2.86 5.21
C GLY A 111 -3.81 -3.03 6.08
N ALA A 112 -5.00 -2.78 5.53
CA ALA A 112 -6.24 -2.88 6.29
C ALA A 112 -6.56 -4.29 6.76
N ARG A 113 -7.31 -4.34 7.86
CA ARG A 113 -7.83 -5.56 8.46
C ARG A 113 -9.32 -5.39 8.72
N LEU A 114 -10.07 -6.46 8.53
CA LEU A 114 -11.48 -6.49 8.83
C LEU A 114 -11.69 -7.05 10.23
N ALA A 115 -12.29 -6.26 11.11
CA ALA A 115 -12.79 -6.71 12.40
C ALA A 115 -14.31 -6.62 12.37
N ALA A 116 -15.00 -7.69 12.78
CA ALA A 116 -16.45 -7.70 12.91
C ALA A 116 -16.82 -7.51 14.38
N VAL A 117 -17.78 -6.62 14.63
CA VAL A 117 -18.37 -6.36 15.94
C VAL A 117 -19.88 -6.60 15.83
N GLU A 118 -20.51 -7.10 16.89
CA GLU A 118 -21.94 -7.37 16.90
C GLU A 118 -22.76 -6.07 16.71
N VAL A 119 -23.81 -6.14 15.89
CA VAL A 119 -24.66 -5.00 15.55
C VAL A 119 -25.37 -4.50 16.81
N GLY A 120 -25.16 -3.22 17.14
CA GLY A 120 -25.67 -2.59 18.35
C GLY A 120 -24.58 -2.29 19.38
N SER A 121 -23.39 -2.86 19.23
CA SER A 121 -22.26 -2.53 20.08
C SER A 121 -21.58 -1.25 19.60
N ARG A 122 -21.47 -0.26 20.49
CA ARG A 122 -20.79 1.00 20.18
C ARG A 122 -19.28 0.80 20.33
N VAL A 123 -18.52 1.11 19.27
CA VAL A 123 -17.07 1.21 19.40
C VAL A 123 -16.75 2.47 20.19
N ASP A 124 -16.27 2.31 21.42
CA ASP A 124 -15.96 3.43 22.30
C ASP A 124 -14.59 4.03 21.98
N ARG A 125 -13.63 3.17 21.61
CA ARG A 125 -12.27 3.58 21.24
C ARG A 125 -11.60 2.56 20.34
N ALA A 126 -10.78 3.05 19.41
CA ALA A 126 -9.83 2.23 18.66
C ALA A 126 -8.45 2.90 18.72
N LEU A 127 -7.43 2.14 19.06
CA LEU A 127 -6.03 2.59 19.14
C LEU A 127 -5.16 1.68 18.28
N VAL A 128 -4.23 2.25 17.53
CA VAL A 128 -3.26 1.49 16.74
C VAL A 128 -1.89 1.65 17.36
N GLY A 129 -1.31 0.53 17.77
CA GLY A 129 0.05 0.44 18.30
C GLY A 129 1.11 0.56 17.19
N PRO A 130 2.36 0.87 17.57
CA PRO A 130 3.47 1.03 16.63
C PRO A 130 3.83 -0.25 15.87
N ASP A 131 3.42 -1.41 16.40
CA ASP A 131 3.55 -2.74 15.77
C ASP A 131 2.41 -3.07 14.78
N GLY A 132 1.48 -2.11 14.57
CA GLY A 132 0.29 -2.30 13.75
C GLY A 132 -0.84 -3.06 14.45
N THR A 133 -0.70 -3.38 15.74
CA THR A 133 -1.76 -3.99 16.52
C THR A 133 -2.86 -2.96 16.78
N THR A 134 -4.11 -3.30 16.45
CA THR A 134 -5.26 -2.42 16.69
C THR A 134 -6.03 -2.93 17.91
N ALA A 135 -6.05 -2.17 18.99
CA ALA A 135 -6.92 -2.42 20.13
C ALA A 135 -8.27 -1.73 19.90
N VAL A 136 -9.37 -2.46 20.03
CA VAL A 136 -10.73 -1.95 19.92
C VAL A 136 -11.45 -2.21 21.24
N ALA A 137 -12.08 -1.17 21.77
CA ALA A 137 -12.93 -1.24 22.95
C ALA A 137 -14.40 -1.05 22.54
N VAL A 138 -15.25 -1.96 23.01
CA VAL A 138 -16.68 -2.03 22.72
C VAL A 138 -17.42 -2.35 24.02
N GLY A 139 -17.89 -1.33 24.74
CA GLY A 139 -18.36 -1.50 26.11
C GLY A 139 -17.24 -2.04 27.01
N ASP A 140 -17.51 -3.15 27.69
CA ASP A 140 -16.54 -3.82 28.56
C ASP A 140 -15.66 -4.86 27.82
N LEU A 141 -15.88 -5.04 26.52
CA LEU A 141 -15.10 -5.95 25.68
C LEU A 141 -13.92 -5.21 25.05
N PHE A 142 -12.73 -5.78 25.23
CA PHE A 142 -11.52 -5.31 24.60
C PHE A 142 -11.02 -6.42 23.68
N ALA A 143 -10.53 -6.04 22.50
CA ALA A 143 -9.93 -7.00 21.58
C ALA A 143 -8.72 -6.37 20.89
N THR A 144 -7.66 -7.17 20.69
CA THR A 144 -6.54 -6.78 19.82
C THR A 144 -6.62 -7.51 18.49
N ALA A 145 -6.52 -6.77 17.40
CA ALA A 145 -6.24 -7.31 16.08
C ALA A 145 -4.74 -7.16 15.78
N ARG A 146 -4.01 -8.28 15.64
CA ARG A 146 -2.57 -8.29 15.35
C ARG A 146 -2.26 -8.23 13.87
N SER A 147 -0.99 -7.96 13.55
CA SER A 147 -0.44 -7.94 12.18
C SER A 147 -0.44 -9.31 11.46
N ASP A 148 -0.77 -10.41 12.15
CA ASP A 148 -0.96 -11.74 11.55
C ASP A 148 -2.43 -12.07 11.21
N GLY A 149 -3.37 -11.20 11.60
CA GLY A 149 -4.80 -11.31 11.29
C GLY A 149 -5.60 -11.96 12.42
N ARG A 150 -4.95 -12.32 13.52
CA ARG A 150 -5.64 -12.84 14.71
C ARG A 150 -6.28 -11.71 15.48
N VAL A 151 -7.54 -11.93 15.87
CA VAL A 151 -8.24 -11.13 16.86
C VAL A 151 -8.21 -11.91 18.17
N ILE A 152 -7.68 -11.30 19.22
CA ILE A 152 -7.57 -11.90 20.54
C ILE A 152 -8.44 -11.06 21.49
N PRO A 153 -9.44 -11.66 22.15
CA PRO A 153 -10.16 -10.98 23.21
C PRO A 153 -9.19 -10.69 24.36
N LEU A 154 -9.31 -9.50 24.93
CA LEU A 154 -8.57 -9.07 26.10
C LEU A 154 -9.52 -9.07 27.28
N ASP A 155 -9.22 -9.89 28.27
CA ASP A 155 -9.90 -9.80 29.56
C ASP A 155 -9.30 -8.62 30.35
N VAL A 156 -10.15 -7.68 30.73
CA VAL A 156 -9.76 -6.53 31.55
C VAL A 156 -9.40 -7.04 32.94
N GLY A 157 -8.12 -6.93 33.31
CA GLY A 157 -7.63 -7.28 34.64
C GLY A 157 -6.44 -8.24 34.67
N GLU A 158 -6.09 -8.91 33.56
CA GLU A 158 -4.93 -9.82 33.53
C GLU A 158 -3.64 -9.22 32.96
N THR A 159 -3.70 -8.10 32.23
CA THR A 159 -2.48 -7.50 31.64
C THR A 159 -2.48 -5.99 31.79
N ASP A 160 -1.50 -5.51 32.56
CA ASP A 160 -1.17 -4.09 32.66
C ASP A 160 -0.58 -3.63 31.31
N PHE A 161 -1.41 -2.98 30.49
CA PHE A 161 -1.08 -2.59 29.12
C PHE A 161 0.03 -1.53 29.05
N PHE A 162 0.37 -0.91 30.17
CA PHE A 162 1.25 0.25 30.20
C PHE A 162 2.58 0.02 30.89
N GLY A 163 2.91 -1.21 31.27
CA GLY A 163 4.23 -1.62 31.77
C GLY A 163 4.86 -0.60 32.72
N SER A 164 4.69 -0.78 34.04
CA SER A 164 5.45 -0.01 35.05
C SER A 164 6.95 -0.06 34.82
#